data_AF-A0A7Y6WVN0-F1
#
_entry.id   AF-A0A7Y6WVN0-F1
#
_cell.length_a   1.000
_cell.length_b   1.000
_cell.length_c   1.000
_cell.angle_alpha   90.00
_cell.angle_beta   90.00
_cell.angle_gamma   90.00
#
_symmetry.space_group_name_H-M   'P 1'
#
loop_
_entity.id
_entity.type
_entity.pdbx_description
1 polymer ?
#
loop_
_entity_poly.entity_id
_entity_poly.type
_entity_poly.pdbx_seq_one_letter_code
_entity_poly.pdbx_strand_id
1 'polypeptide(L)'
;MNLIEPFAYAGAAVGTVIGAVLGFPHGLLWGLAGMAAGFVGGGLVLSVVIFFLFLAGMALFVWPRERLKQQRGPRPATGDAPREDDRH
;
A
#
# COMPACT_ATOMS: atom_id res chain seq x y z
N MET A 1 2.77 -10.53 15.78
CA MET A 1 4.02 -9.81 15.49
C MET A 1 3.81 -9.09 14.16
N ASN A 2 3.83 -7.76 14.15
CA ASN A 2 3.48 -6.95 12.97
C ASN A 2 4.57 -7.06 11.90
N LEU A 3 4.22 -7.49 10.68
CA LEU A 3 5.16 -7.60 9.56
C LEU A 3 5.79 -6.26 9.15
N ILE A 4 5.28 -5.13 9.61
CA ILE A 4 5.79 -3.79 9.26
C ILE A 4 7.21 -3.56 9.83
N GLU A 5 7.50 -4.06 11.03
CA GLU A 5 8.82 -3.91 11.66
C GLU A 5 9.96 -4.52 10.84
N PRO A 6 9.92 -5.81 10.43
CA PRO A 6 11.03 -6.40 9.68
C PRO A 6 11.25 -5.73 8.32
N PHE A 7 10.18 -5.25 7.66
CA PHE A 7 10.32 -4.51 6.41
C PHE A 7 11.00 -3.16 6.60
N ALA A 8 10.64 -2.42 7.66
CA ALA A 8 11.30 -1.16 7.99
C ALA A 8 12.79 -1.34 8.24
N TYR A 9 13.18 -2.37 9.01
CA TYR A 9 14.58 -2.70 9.23
C TYR A 9 15.31 -3.11 7.96
N ALA A 10 14.67 -3.89 7.08
CA ALA A 10 15.27 -4.30 5.82
C ALA A 10 15.54 -3.11 4.88
N GLY A 11 14.58 -2.19 4.72
CA GLY A 11 14.76 -1.01 3.89
C GLY A 11 15.85 -0.06 4.43
N ALA A 12 15.88 0.13 5.74
CA ALA A 12 16.93 0.88 6.40
C ALA A 12 18.31 0.24 6.17
N ALA A 13 18.45 -1.07 6.42
CA ALA A 13 19.71 -1.79 6.23
C ALA A 13 20.21 -1.71 4.77
N VAL A 14 19.33 -1.92 3.80
CA VAL A 14 19.68 -1.84 2.38
C VAL A 14 20.10 -0.42 1.97
N GLY A 15 19.33 0.60 2.37
CA GLY A 15 19.67 1.99 2.07
C GLY A 15 21.00 2.41 2.70
N THR A 16 21.27 1.97 3.92
CA THR A 16 22.51 2.21 4.65
C THR A 16 23.72 1.62 3.92
N VAL A 17 23.60 0.37 3.45
CA VAL A 17 24.67 -0.31 2.69
C VAL A 17 24.90 0.37 1.35
N ILE A 18 23.84 0.68 0.58
CA ILE A 18 23.97 1.35 -0.71
C ILE A 18 24.61 2.74 -0.55
N GLY A 19 24.17 3.51 0.44
CA GLY A 19 24.73 4.82 0.74
C GLY A 19 26.20 4.75 1.16
N ALA A 20 26.58 3.76 1.98
CA ALA A 20 27.96 3.54 2.37
C ALA A 20 28.84 3.17 1.16
N VAL A 21 28.37 2.27 0.29
CA VAL A 21 29.09 1.82 -0.92
C VAL A 21 29.30 2.97 -1.91
N LEU A 22 28.30 3.83 -2.10
CA LEU A 22 28.40 4.99 -2.99
C LEU A 22 29.29 6.10 -2.43
N GLY A 23 29.34 6.27 -1.10
CA GLY A 23 30.17 7.27 -0.43
C GLY A 23 31.63 6.86 -0.26
N PHE A 24 31.92 5.57 -0.09
CA PHE A 24 33.27 5.04 0.14
C PHE A 24 34.34 5.46 -0.89
N PRO A 25 34.08 5.50 -2.21
CA PRO A 25 35.09 5.91 -3.19
C PRO A 25 35.53 7.39 -3.06
N HIS A 26 34.75 8.23 -2.37
CA HIS A 26 35.09 9.63 -2.11
C HIS A 26 35.81 9.84 -0.77
N GLY A 27 36.08 8.77 -0.02
CA GLY A 27 36.79 8.77 1.27
C GLY A 27 35.93 8.32 2.45
N LEU A 28 36.59 7.98 3.57
CA LEU A 28 35.95 7.39 4.75
C LEU A 28 34.79 8.24 5.31
N LEU A 29 34.97 9.57 5.36
CA LEU A 29 33.95 10.51 5.82
C LEU A 29 32.74 10.59 4.88
N TRP A 30 32.97 10.48 3.56
CA TRP A 30 31.91 10.42 2.57
C TRP A 30 31.15 9.09 2.61
N GLY A 31 31.83 7.98 2.93
CA GLY A 31 31.20 6.70 3.23
C GLY A 31 30.25 6.79 4.43
N LEU A 32 30.68 7.42 5.53
CA LEU A 32 29.84 7.66 6.72
C LEU A 32 28.66 8.59 6.43
N ALA A 33 28.88 9.68 5.70
CA ALA A 33 27.81 10.59 5.27
C ALA A 33 26.80 9.89 4.35
N GLY A 34 27.30 9.08 3.41
CA GLY A 34 26.49 8.24 2.54
C GLY A 34 25.70 7.19 3.31
N MET A 35 26.28 6.57 4.33
CA MET A 35 25.61 5.61 5.21
C MET A 35 24.42 6.26 5.96
N ALA A 36 24.63 7.45 6.52
CA ALA A 36 23.57 8.21 7.20
C ALA A 36 22.48 8.69 6.22
N ALA A 37 22.87 9.23 5.06
CA ALA A 37 21.95 9.64 4.01
C ALA A 37 21.16 8.45 3.44
N GLY A 38 21.81 7.29 3.32
CA GLY A 38 21.23 6.04 2.86
C GLY A 38 20.25 5.43 3.86
N PHE A 39 20.49 5.56 5.17
CA PHE A 39 19.54 5.15 6.20
C PHE A 39 18.26 6.00 6.14
N VAL A 40 18.41 7.32 6.11
CA VAL A 40 17.29 8.27 6.03
C VAL A 40 16.55 8.12 4.69
N GLY A 41 17.29 8.07 3.59
CA GLY A 41 16.76 7.89 2.25
C GLY A 41 16.10 6.53 2.05
N GLY A 42 16.69 5.45 2.55
CA GLY A 42 16.14 4.10 2.51
C GLY A 42 14.83 3.97 3.27
N GLY A 43 14.74 4.56 4.47
CA GLY A 43 13.49 4.64 5.22
C GLY A 43 12.42 5.46 4.50
N LEU A 44 12.81 6.60 3.88
CA LEU A 44 11.88 7.45 3.14
C LEU A 44 11.36 6.75 1.87
N VAL A 45 12.25 6.15 1.09
CA VAL A 45 11.93 5.43 -0.15
C VAL A 45 11.06 4.22 0.16
N LEU A 46 11.38 3.43 1.20
CA LEU A 46 10.54 2.31 1.62
C LEU A 46 9.14 2.79 2.03
N SER A 47 9.04 3.89 2.78
CA SER A 47 7.76 4.48 3.16
C SER A 47 6.93 4.90 1.94
N VAL A 48 7.56 5.51 0.94
CA VAL A 48 6.91 5.87 -0.34
C VAL A 48 6.46 4.61 -1.09
N VAL A 49 7.31 3.59 -1.19
CA VAL A 49 6.98 2.32 -1.86
C VAL A 49 5.80 1.63 -1.17
N ILE A 50 5.79 1.55 0.16
CA ILE A 50 4.68 0.96 0.92
C ILE A 50 3.39 1.78 0.71
N PHE A 51 3.47 3.10 0.71
CA PHE A 51 2.32 3.97 0.43
C PHE A 51 1.75 3.70 -0.96
N PHE A 52 2.60 3.63 -1.99
CA PHE A 52 2.18 3.29 -3.35
C PHE A 52 1.63 1.87 -3.46
N LEU A 53 2.22 0.90 -2.77
CA LEU A 53 1.74 -0.48 -2.76
C LEU A 53 0.38 -0.59 -2.06
N PHE A 54 0.17 0.19 -1.00
CA PHE A 54 -1.12 0.32 -0.34
C PHE A 54 -2.16 0.97 -1.26
N LEU A 55 -1.79 2.04 -1.97
CA LEU A 55 -2.66 2.71 -2.94
C LEU A 55 -3.03 1.79 -4.11
N ALA A 56 -2.05 1.07 -4.65
CA ALA A 56 -2.23 0.10 -5.72
C ALA A 56 -3.07 -1.09 -5.26
N GLY A 57 -2.83 -1.61 -4.05
CA GLY A 57 -3.64 -2.65 -3.44
C GLY A 57 -5.07 -2.18 -3.24
N MET A 58 -5.28 -0.98 -2.70
CA MET A 58 -6.60 -0.41 -2.52
C MET A 58 -7.32 -0.27 -3.87
N ALA A 59 -6.66 0.25 -4.91
CA ALA A 59 -7.22 0.30 -6.25
C ALA A 59 -7.56 -1.11 -6.78
N LEU A 60 -6.66 -2.08 -6.64
CA LEU A 60 -6.88 -3.46 -7.10
C LEU A 60 -7.96 -4.22 -6.33
N PHE A 61 -8.22 -3.90 -5.06
CA PHE A 61 -9.24 -4.56 -4.24
C PHE A 61 -10.60 -3.85 -4.30
N VAL A 62 -10.61 -2.53 -4.48
CA VAL A 62 -11.83 -1.72 -4.61
C VAL A 62 -12.46 -1.92 -6.01
N TRP A 63 -11.64 -1.98 -7.05
CA TRP A 63 -12.08 -2.21 -8.43
C TRP A 63 -12.92 -3.48 -8.66
N PRO A 64 -12.54 -4.69 -8.21
CA PRO A 64 -13.38 -5.88 -8.35
C PRO A 64 -14.64 -5.80 -7.50
N ARG A 65 -14.62 -5.09 -6.37
CA ARG A 65 -15.84 -4.88 -5.56
C ARG A 65 -16.84 -3.96 -6.24
N GLU A 66 -16.40 -2.90 -6.92
CA GLU A 66 -17.31 -2.09 -7.75
C GLU A 66 -17.82 -2.87 -8.95
N ARG A 67 -17.00 -3.71 -9.59
CA ARG A 67 -17.45 -4.58 -10.69
C ARG A 67 -18.47 -5.63 -10.22
N LEU A 68 -18.29 -6.20 -9.03
CA LEU A 68 -19.28 -7.10 -8.41
C LEU A 68 -20.57 -6.37 -8.01
N LYS A 69 -20.48 -5.10 -7.58
CA LYS A 69 -21.66 -4.26 -7.35
C LYS A 69 -22.37 -3.88 -8.66
N GLN A 70 -21.65 -3.70 -9.77
CA GLN A 70 -22.24 -3.49 -11.10
C GLN A 70 -22.90 -4.75 -11.65
N GLN A 71 -22.37 -5.94 -11.34
CA GLN A 71 -22.98 -7.22 -11.73
C GLN A 71 -24.15 -7.64 -10.82
N ARG A 72 -24.18 -7.19 -9.56
CA ARG A 72 -25.43 -7.12 -8.79
C ARG A 72 -26.30 -6.01 -9.37
N GLY A 73 -26.89 -6.29 -10.53
CA GLY A 73 -27.89 -5.43 -11.16
C GLY A 73 -29.02 -5.03 -10.21
N PRO A 74 -29.87 -4.08 -10.62
CA PRO A 74 -30.94 -3.54 -9.80
C PRO A 74 -31.70 -4.67 -9.12
N ARG A 75 -31.62 -4.71 -7.79
CA ARG A 75 -32.35 -5.68 -6.97
C ARG A 75 -33.82 -5.54 -7.36
N PRO A 76 -34.50 -6.57 -7.90
CA PRO A 76 -35.91 -6.46 -8.19
C PRO A 76 -36.58 -6.18 -6.84
N ALA A 77 -37.33 -5.09 -6.78
CA ALA A 77 -38.22 -4.78 -5.67
C ALA A 77 -39.31 -5.87 -5.65
N THR A 78 -39.00 -7.01 -5.05
CA THR A 78 -40.01 -7.96 -4.59
C THR A 78 -40.73 -7.27 -3.44
N GLY A 79 -41.83 -6.58 -3.73
CA GLY A 79 -42.55 -5.83 -2.72
C GLY A 79 -43.93 -5.30 -3.11
N ASP A 80 -44.16 -4.98 -4.38
CA ASP A 80 -45.45 -4.42 -4.81
C ASP A 80 -46.30 -5.51 -5.50
N ALA A 81 -46.70 -6.52 -4.74
CA ALA A 81 -47.87 -7.32 -5.09
C ALA A 81 -49.12 -6.55 -4.60
N PRO A 82 -50.10 -6.22 -5.47
CA PRO A 82 -51.32 -5.57 -5.04
C PRO A 82 -52.07 -6.54 -4.13
N ARG A 83 -52.32 -6.14 -2.88
CA ARG A 83 -53.23 -6.87 -2.00
C ARG A 83 -54.64 -6.69 -2.55
N GLU A 84 -55.06 -7.70 -3.29
CA GLU A 84 -56.43 -7.99 -3.64
C GLU A 84 -57.14 -8.45 -2.35
N ASP A 85 -57.59 -7.50 -1.53
CA ASP A 85 -58.36 -7.79 -0.32
C ASP A 85 -59.24 -6.59 0.05
N ASP A 86 -60.22 -6.31 -0.82
CA ASP A 86 -61.41 -5.50 -0.49
C ASP A 86 -62.63 -6.20 -1.09
N ARG A 87 -62.97 -7.34 -0.50
CA ARG A 87 -64.35 -7.82 -0.45
C ARG A 87 -64.66 -8.13 1.00
N HIS A 88 -65.45 -7.27 1.64
CA HIS A 88 -66.57 -7.66 2.50
C HIS A 88 -67.39 -6.42 2.89
#